data_AF-A0A914NZ15-F1
#
_entry.id   AF-A0A914NZ15-F1
#
_cell.length_a   1.000
_cell.length_b   1.000
_cell.length_c   1.000
_cell.angle_alpha   90.00
_cell.angle_beta   90.00
_cell.angle_gamma   90.00
#
_symmetry.space_group_name_H-M   'P 1'
#
loop_
_entity.id
_entity.type
_entity.pdbx_description
1 polymer ?
#
loop_
_entity_poly.entity_id
_entity_poly.type
_entity_poly.pdbx_seq_one_letter_code
_entity_poly.pdbx_strand_id
1 'polypeptide(L)'
;MLGRHLLSRSTLLCSTTKKYTVFEKRFISTTFKYDELEIIRAEPSKMFEKPADIDTVKFGHVFSDHMMEVDWHIEKGWEKPVISPLHNFSLHPASNVLHYAIELFEGMKAYRGVDNKIRIFRPEQNMERMRRTAARSSLPDFDAKELINIISKLVKIDKEWVPYSSTGSLYLRPTLIGTDVSSFYKLFTNIE
;
A
#
# COMPACT_ATOMS: atom_id res chain seq x y z
N MET A 1 -17.00 39.12 -55.65
CA MET A 1 -17.88 38.56 -54.61
C MET A 1 -18.15 37.10 -54.94
N LEU A 2 -17.84 36.22 -53.97
CA LEU A 2 -18.29 34.83 -53.75
C LEU A 2 -19.35 34.28 -54.73
N GLY A 3 -19.29 33.05 -55.26
CA GLY A 3 -18.62 31.84 -54.82
C GLY A 3 -19.63 30.67 -54.87
N ARG A 4 -19.17 29.48 -55.29
CA ARG A 4 -19.58 28.11 -54.84
C ARG A 4 -19.20 27.08 -55.92
N HIS A 5 -18.02 26.49 -55.75
CA HIS A 5 -17.67 25.20 -56.35
C HIS A 5 -18.08 24.08 -55.39
N LEU A 6 -18.91 23.17 -55.86
CA LEU A 6 -19.22 21.90 -55.21
C LEU A 6 -18.08 20.93 -55.51
N LEU A 7 -17.21 20.67 -54.53
CA LEU A 7 -16.23 19.60 -54.59
C LEU A 7 -16.84 18.33 -53.99
N SER A 8 -16.87 17.30 -54.83
CA SER A 8 -17.25 15.92 -54.51
C SER A 8 -16.41 15.34 -53.37
N ARG A 9 -17.07 14.72 -52.39
CA ARG A 9 -16.45 14.03 -51.27
C ARG A 9 -15.79 12.74 -51.78
N SER A 10 -14.46 12.71 -51.83
CA SER A 10 -13.69 11.47 -51.93
C SER A 10 -13.58 10.82 -50.54
N THR A 11 -14.20 9.67 -50.38
CA THR A 11 -14.12 8.82 -49.18
C THR A 11 -12.77 8.10 -49.18
N LEU A 12 -11.80 8.62 -48.42
CA LEU A 12 -10.57 7.90 -48.09
C LEU A 12 -10.88 6.89 -46.97
N LEU A 13 -11.05 5.62 -47.34
CA LEU A 13 -11.01 4.50 -46.40
C LEU A 13 -9.56 4.34 -45.91
N CYS A 14 -9.24 4.89 -44.74
CA CYS A 14 -7.98 4.62 -44.05
C CYS A 14 -8.09 3.28 -43.32
N SER A 15 -7.60 2.21 -43.96
CA SER A 15 -7.41 0.91 -43.33
C SER A 15 -6.05 0.86 -42.64
N THR A 16 -5.99 1.00 -41.32
CA THR A 16 -4.86 0.52 -40.49
C THR A 16 -5.14 0.73 -38.99
N THR A 17 -5.92 -0.16 -38.38
CA THR A 17 -5.77 -0.43 -36.94
C THR A 17 -4.98 -1.72 -36.78
N LYS A 18 -3.65 -1.63 -36.87
CA LYS A 18 -2.77 -2.64 -36.27
C LYS A 18 -2.99 -2.55 -34.76
N LYS A 19 -3.77 -3.50 -34.24
CA LYS A 19 -3.87 -3.71 -32.79
C LYS A 19 -2.46 -3.95 -32.27
N TYR A 20 -1.98 -3.07 -31.40
CA TYR A 20 -0.76 -3.30 -30.64
C TYR A 20 -1.04 -4.39 -29.61
N THR A 21 -1.04 -5.65 -30.07
CA THR A 21 -1.01 -6.84 -29.23
C THR A 21 0.41 -7.01 -28.71
N VAL A 22 0.76 -6.23 -27.68
CA VAL A 22 2.01 -6.41 -26.93
C VAL A 22 1.68 -6.31 -25.45
N PHE A 23 0.91 -7.25 -24.91
CA PHE A 23 0.79 -7.49 -23.46
C PHE A 23 0.23 -8.89 -23.23
N GLU A 24 0.90 -9.90 -23.78
CA GLU A 24 0.60 -11.30 -23.47
C GLU A 24 1.92 -12.06 -23.30
N LYS A 25 2.60 -11.78 -22.19
CA LYS A 25 3.56 -12.73 -21.60
C LYS A 25 3.21 -12.94 -20.14
N ARG A 26 3.01 -14.22 -19.84
CA ARG A 26 2.37 -14.84 -18.69
C ARG A 26 3.42 -15.17 -17.61
N PHE A 27 2.93 -15.24 -16.38
CA PHE A 27 3.53 -15.85 -15.17
C PHE A 27 4.52 -15.01 -14.37
N ILE A 28 3.93 -14.17 -13.53
CA ILE A 28 4.49 -13.63 -12.32
C ILE A 28 3.37 -13.72 -11.26
N SER A 29 3.69 -14.06 -10.02
CA SER A 29 2.70 -14.07 -8.94
C SER A 29 1.88 -12.78 -8.96
N THR A 30 0.54 -12.88 -9.07
CA THR A 30 -0.33 -11.69 -9.15
C THR A 30 -0.36 -10.89 -7.85
N THR A 31 0.17 -11.45 -6.75
CA THR A 31 0.15 -10.87 -5.41
C THR A 31 1.28 -11.45 -4.56
N PHE A 32 1.77 -10.69 -3.58
CA PHE A 32 2.52 -11.26 -2.46
C PHE A 32 1.65 -12.21 -1.63
N LYS A 33 2.29 -13.12 -0.89
CA LYS A 33 1.63 -14.15 -0.08
C LYS A 33 2.01 -14.05 1.38
N TYR A 34 1.03 -14.18 2.27
CA TYR A 34 1.24 -14.23 3.71
C TYR A 34 2.14 -15.40 4.13
N ASP A 35 2.04 -16.54 3.45
CA ASP A 35 2.86 -17.73 3.75
C ASP A 35 4.36 -17.52 3.43
N GLU A 36 4.69 -16.51 2.64
CA GLU A 36 6.06 -16.13 2.28
C GLU A 36 6.60 -14.97 3.13
N LEU A 37 5.83 -14.52 4.14
CA LEU A 37 6.18 -13.41 5.01
C LEU A 37 7.46 -13.68 5.81
N GLU A 38 8.46 -12.84 5.57
CA GLU A 38 9.69 -12.82 6.35
C GLU A 38 9.55 -11.86 7.53
N ILE A 39 10.08 -12.25 8.70
CA ILE A 39 9.93 -11.48 9.95
C ILE A 39 11.30 -11.28 10.58
N ILE A 40 11.69 -10.02 10.69
CA ILE A 40 12.90 -9.55 11.35
C ILE A 40 12.44 -8.74 12.56
N ARG A 41 12.69 -9.27 13.76
CA ARG A 41 12.28 -8.60 15.00
C ARG A 41 13.30 -7.55 15.41
N ALA A 42 12.82 -6.45 15.97
CA ALA A 42 13.65 -5.48 16.65
C ALA A 42 14.33 -6.13 17.86
N GLU A 43 15.60 -5.79 18.06
CA GLU A 43 16.31 -6.14 19.29
C GLU A 43 15.64 -5.44 20.48
N PRO A 44 15.49 -6.10 21.65
CA PRO A 44 14.85 -5.48 22.82
C PRO A 44 15.45 -4.13 23.23
N SER A 45 16.76 -3.95 23.03
CA SER A 45 17.48 -2.71 23.31
C SER A 45 17.20 -1.56 22.33
N LYS A 46 16.55 -1.85 21.20
CA LYS A 46 16.20 -0.89 20.14
C LYS A 46 14.68 -0.63 20.06
N MET A 47 13.88 -1.29 20.88
CA MET A 47 12.44 -1.05 20.95
C MET A 47 12.17 0.32 21.58
N PHE A 48 11.14 1.01 21.09
CA PHE A 48 10.72 2.29 21.61
C PHE A 48 9.98 2.13 22.93
N GLU A 49 10.10 3.14 23.77
CA GLU A 49 9.32 3.22 25.00
C GLU A 49 7.84 3.46 24.67
N LYS A 50 6.98 2.64 25.26
CA LYS A 50 5.53 2.76 25.08
C LYS A 50 5.05 3.94 25.92
N PRO A 51 4.11 4.76 25.42
CA PRO A 51 3.54 5.85 26.19
C PRO A 51 2.96 5.35 27.52
N ALA A 52 3.37 5.98 28.62
CA ALA A 52 2.84 5.66 29.95
C ALA A 52 1.37 6.09 30.08
N ASP A 53 1.01 7.22 29.45
CA ASP A 53 -0.34 7.77 29.42
C ASP A 53 -0.79 8.02 27.98
N ILE A 54 -1.82 7.28 27.57
CA ILE A 54 -2.39 7.36 26.22
C ILE A 54 -3.08 8.70 25.95
N ASP A 55 -3.58 9.38 26.97
CA ASP A 55 -4.31 10.65 26.81
C ASP A 55 -3.36 11.81 26.44
N THR A 56 -2.05 11.63 26.67
CA THR A 56 -1.01 12.57 26.26
C THR A 56 -0.53 12.38 24.83
N VAL A 57 -0.88 11.25 24.20
CA VAL A 57 -0.38 10.88 22.86
C VAL A 57 -1.12 11.69 21.81
N LYS A 58 -0.36 12.47 21.03
CA LYS A 58 -0.89 13.16 19.85
C LYS A 58 -0.97 12.18 18.67
N PHE A 59 -2.09 12.21 17.96
CA PHE A 59 -2.32 11.37 16.79
C PHE A 59 -1.18 11.49 15.76
N GLY A 60 -0.60 10.37 15.34
CA GLY A 60 0.43 10.31 14.28
C GLY A 60 1.83 10.77 14.69
N HIS A 61 2.12 10.88 15.98
CA HIS A 61 3.43 11.33 16.49
C HIS A 61 4.28 10.23 17.13
N VAL A 62 3.66 9.10 17.51
CA VAL A 62 4.34 7.97 18.14
C VAL A 62 4.10 6.76 17.25
N PHE A 63 5.15 5.99 16.97
CA PHE A 63 5.09 4.83 16.10
C PHE A 63 5.52 3.57 16.86
N SER A 64 5.03 2.40 16.42
CA SER A 64 5.46 1.13 17.02
C SER A 64 6.83 0.68 16.54
N ASP A 65 7.31 -0.43 17.09
CA ASP A 65 8.66 -0.96 16.88
C ASP A 65 8.90 -1.46 15.45
N HIS A 66 7.85 -1.90 14.74
CA HIS A 66 7.95 -2.57 13.44
C HIS A 66 7.05 -1.92 12.38
N MET A 67 7.40 -2.17 11.12
CA MET A 67 6.59 -1.88 9.95
C MET A 67 6.55 -3.11 9.04
N MET A 68 5.59 -3.16 8.11
CA MET A 68 5.63 -4.13 7.00
C MET A 68 5.97 -3.41 5.71
N GLU A 69 6.69 -4.09 4.81
CA GLU A 69 7.00 -3.64 3.45
C GLU A 69 6.84 -4.79 2.43
N VAL A 70 6.44 -4.45 1.21
CA VAL A 70 6.50 -5.32 0.03
C VAL A 70 6.87 -4.44 -1.18
N ASP A 71 7.89 -4.85 -1.91
CA ASP A 71 8.29 -4.20 -3.16
C ASP A 71 7.57 -4.82 -4.37
N TRP A 72 7.36 -4.01 -5.41
CA TRP A 72 6.81 -4.44 -6.69
C TRP A 72 7.65 -3.94 -7.85
N HIS A 73 7.79 -4.81 -8.85
CA HIS A 73 8.48 -4.52 -10.11
C HIS A 73 7.61 -4.87 -11.31
N ILE A 74 7.65 -4.09 -12.38
CA ILE A 74 6.86 -4.40 -13.59
C ILE A 74 7.25 -5.73 -14.24
N GLU A 75 8.51 -6.12 -14.12
CA GLU A 75 9.05 -7.34 -14.72
C GLU A 75 8.94 -8.58 -13.83
N LYS A 76 8.77 -8.40 -12.51
CA LYS A 76 8.79 -9.50 -11.52
C LYS A 76 7.58 -9.52 -10.59
N GLY A 77 6.70 -8.53 -10.68
CA GLY A 77 5.53 -8.37 -9.82
C GLY A 77 5.91 -8.09 -8.38
N TRP A 78 5.04 -8.54 -7.48
CA TRP A 78 5.25 -8.41 -6.04
C TRP A 78 6.36 -9.33 -5.55
N GLU A 79 7.28 -8.78 -4.77
CA GLU A 79 8.26 -9.54 -4.00
C GLU A 79 7.63 -10.10 -2.72
N LYS A 80 8.45 -10.74 -1.88
CA LYS A 80 7.99 -11.27 -0.60
C LYS A 80 7.69 -10.14 0.39
N PRO A 81 6.64 -10.29 1.22
CA PRO A 81 6.41 -9.36 2.31
C PRO A 81 7.47 -9.52 3.40
N VAL A 82 7.87 -8.41 4.00
CA VAL A 82 8.80 -8.36 5.13
C VAL A 82 8.18 -7.54 6.24
N ILE A 83 8.21 -8.05 7.47
CA ILE A 83 8.06 -7.24 8.68
C ILE A 83 9.44 -7.02 9.27
N SER A 84 9.83 -5.77 9.47
CA SER A 84 11.15 -5.35 9.96
C SER A 84 11.00 -4.22 11.00
N PRO A 85 12.06 -3.91 11.76
CA PRO A 85 12.06 -2.72 12.62
C PRO A 85 11.77 -1.46 11.81
N LEU A 86 11.02 -0.52 12.38
CA LEU A 86 10.73 0.76 11.72
C LEU A 86 12.03 1.45 11.27
N HIS A 87 12.08 1.87 10.00
CA HIS A 87 13.22 2.60 9.45
C HIS A 87 12.79 3.64 8.43
N ASN A 88 13.73 4.53 8.09
CA ASN A 88 13.53 5.48 7.00
C ASN A 88 13.66 4.79 5.65
N PHE A 89 12.91 5.28 4.66
CA PHE A 89 13.10 4.86 3.27
C PHE A 89 14.30 5.55 2.64
N SER A 90 15.03 4.81 1.79
CA SER A 90 15.95 5.38 0.82
C SER A 90 15.25 5.43 -0.54
N LEU A 91 14.87 6.63 -0.98
CA LEU A 91 14.16 6.85 -2.25
C LEU A 91 15.04 7.63 -3.21
N HIS A 92 14.93 7.31 -4.50
CA HIS A 92 15.58 8.11 -5.54
C HIS A 92 14.91 9.49 -5.60
N PRO A 93 15.65 10.61 -5.77
CA PRO A 93 15.03 11.94 -5.80
C PRO A 93 14.00 12.12 -6.92
N ALA A 94 14.06 11.31 -7.97
CA ALA A 94 13.10 11.30 -9.08
C ALA A 94 11.93 10.30 -8.90
N SER A 95 11.74 9.70 -7.72
CA SER A 95 10.61 8.80 -7.47
C SER A 95 9.27 9.49 -7.71
N ASN A 96 8.35 8.83 -8.41
CA ASN A 96 7.06 9.41 -8.84
C ASN A 96 6.21 9.95 -7.68
N VAL A 97 6.31 9.37 -6.48
CA VAL A 97 5.66 9.88 -5.26
C VAL A 97 6.04 11.34 -4.97
N LEU A 98 7.28 11.74 -5.23
CA LEU A 98 7.80 13.09 -4.93
C LEU A 98 7.43 14.14 -5.98
N HIS A 99 7.13 13.73 -7.22
CA HIS A 99 6.91 14.65 -8.36
C HIS A 99 5.46 14.71 -8.83
N TYR A 100 4.76 13.57 -8.76
CA TYR A 100 3.45 13.40 -9.37
C TYR A 100 2.42 12.86 -8.38
N ALA A 101 2.77 12.78 -7.09
CA ALA A 101 1.91 12.25 -6.02
C ALA A 101 1.29 10.89 -6.40
N ILE A 102 2.08 10.01 -7.02
CA ILE A 102 1.67 8.62 -7.29
C ILE A 102 1.74 7.85 -5.97
N GLU A 103 0.72 8.04 -5.16
CA GLU A 103 0.58 7.47 -3.83
C GLU A 103 -0.89 7.33 -3.44
N LEU A 104 -1.14 6.45 -2.49
CA LEU A 104 -2.39 6.34 -1.75
C LEU A 104 -2.12 5.85 -0.34
N PHE A 105 -3.06 6.08 0.56
CA PHE A 105 -3.03 5.50 1.89
C PHE A 105 -4.43 5.09 2.36
N GLU A 106 -4.45 4.26 3.40
CA GLU A 106 -5.63 3.86 4.14
C GLU A 106 -5.51 4.19 5.62
N GLY A 107 -6.66 4.19 6.29
CA GLY A 107 -6.74 4.44 7.72
C GLY A 107 -7.72 3.47 8.39
N MET A 108 -7.20 2.62 9.26
CA MET A 108 -8.01 1.74 10.09
C MET A 108 -7.40 1.61 11.48
N LYS A 109 -8.13 0.96 12.40
CA LYS A 109 -7.74 0.90 13.80
C LYS A 109 -7.83 -0.52 14.34
N ALA A 110 -6.87 -0.87 15.20
CA ALA A 110 -6.92 -2.03 16.07
C ALA A 110 -7.30 -1.60 17.49
N TYR A 111 -8.22 -2.34 18.10
CA TYR A 111 -8.75 -2.06 19.43
C TYR A 111 -8.53 -3.25 20.34
N ARG A 112 -8.18 -3.00 21.60
CA ARG A 112 -8.20 -4.00 22.66
C ARG A 112 -9.58 -4.02 23.28
N GLY A 113 -10.27 -5.15 23.16
CA GLY A 113 -11.58 -5.35 23.79
C GLY A 113 -11.49 -5.50 25.30
N VAL A 114 -12.63 -5.39 25.98
CA VAL A 114 -12.76 -5.66 27.43
C VAL A 114 -12.37 -7.09 27.82
N ASP A 115 -12.38 -8.01 26.86
CA ASP A 115 -11.92 -9.40 26.98
C ASP A 115 -10.41 -9.56 26.69
N ASN A 116 -9.68 -8.44 26.62
CA ASN A 116 -8.27 -8.34 26.28
C ASN A 116 -7.91 -8.88 24.87
N LYS A 117 -8.90 -9.14 24.00
CA LYS A 117 -8.66 -9.57 22.62
C LYS A 117 -8.55 -8.36 21.69
N ILE A 118 -7.53 -8.37 20.84
CA ILE A 118 -7.32 -7.33 19.83
C ILE A 118 -8.18 -7.62 18.60
N ARG A 119 -8.83 -6.59 18.06
CA ARG A 119 -9.69 -6.66 16.88
C ARG A 119 -9.41 -5.49 15.93
N ILE A 120 -9.41 -5.77 14.63
CA ILE A 120 -9.38 -4.74 13.58
C ILE A 120 -10.81 -4.58 13.06
N PHE A 121 -11.31 -3.36 12.98
CA PHE A 121 -12.71 -3.12 12.61
C PHE A 121 -12.89 -3.05 11.09
N ARG A 122 -13.64 -4.02 10.53
CA ARG A 122 -14.02 -4.11 9.10
C ARG A 122 -12.86 -3.87 8.11
N PRO A 123 -11.68 -4.50 8.30
CA PRO A 123 -10.52 -4.24 7.45
C PRO A 123 -10.78 -4.52 5.96
N GLU A 124 -11.72 -5.40 5.63
CA GLU A 124 -12.12 -5.71 4.26
C GLU A 124 -12.65 -4.49 3.51
N GLN A 125 -13.35 -3.58 4.19
CA GLN A 125 -13.87 -2.35 3.59
C GLN A 125 -12.76 -1.35 3.27
N ASN A 126 -11.74 -1.29 4.13
CA ASN A 126 -10.53 -0.51 3.87
C ASN A 126 -9.77 -1.09 2.68
N MET A 127 -9.62 -2.41 2.59
CA MET A 127 -8.94 -3.03 1.44
C MET A 127 -9.69 -2.83 0.13
N GLU A 128 -11.01 -2.91 0.13
CA GLU A 128 -11.82 -2.63 -1.06
C GLU A 128 -11.59 -1.19 -1.56
N ARG A 129 -11.57 -0.23 -0.64
CA ARG A 129 -11.29 1.18 -0.97
C ARG A 129 -9.85 1.36 -1.45
N MET A 130 -8.88 0.72 -0.80
CA MET A 130 -7.47 0.77 -1.17
C MET A 130 -7.25 0.29 -2.61
N ARG A 131 -7.79 -0.88 -2.96
CA ARG A 131 -7.67 -1.46 -4.31
C ARG A 131 -8.36 -0.62 -5.37
N ARG A 132 -9.54 -0.05 -5.07
CA ARG A 132 -10.23 0.89 -5.97
C ARG A 132 -9.39 2.15 -6.22
N THR A 133 -8.73 2.67 -5.19
CA THR A 133 -7.82 3.81 -5.34
C THR A 133 -6.56 3.41 -6.10
N ALA A 134 -6.01 2.21 -5.86
CA ALA A 134 -4.84 1.70 -6.59
C ALA A 134 -5.11 1.63 -8.10
N ALA A 135 -6.25 1.05 -8.48
CA ALA A 135 -6.70 1.00 -9.87
C ALA A 135 -6.87 2.40 -10.49
N ARG A 136 -7.38 3.37 -9.73
CA ARG A 136 -7.54 4.76 -10.21
C ARG A 136 -6.22 5.50 -10.37
N SER A 137 -5.22 5.16 -9.56
CA SER A 137 -3.88 5.75 -9.57
C SER A 137 -2.88 4.97 -10.43
N SER A 138 -3.34 3.98 -11.22
CA SER A 138 -2.48 3.09 -12.02
C SER A 138 -1.38 2.39 -11.19
N LEU A 139 -1.66 2.13 -9.92
CA LEU A 139 -0.82 1.36 -9.01
C LEU A 139 -1.17 -0.15 -9.13
N PRO A 140 -0.22 -1.05 -8.83
CA PRO A 140 -0.44 -2.48 -8.93
C PRO A 140 -1.53 -2.94 -7.97
N ASP A 141 -2.39 -3.83 -8.46
CA ASP A 141 -3.40 -4.49 -7.64
C ASP A 141 -2.77 -5.61 -6.79
N PHE A 142 -3.45 -6.02 -5.73
CA PHE A 142 -3.01 -7.04 -4.78
C PHE A 142 -4.20 -7.79 -4.18
N ASP A 143 -3.95 -8.94 -3.54
CA ASP A 143 -4.98 -9.69 -2.83
C ASP A 143 -5.25 -9.09 -1.45
N ALA A 144 -6.49 -8.64 -1.23
CA ALA A 144 -6.94 -8.02 0.01
C ALA A 144 -6.76 -8.93 1.24
N LYS A 145 -6.98 -10.24 1.10
CA LYS A 145 -6.89 -11.18 2.23
C LYS A 145 -5.45 -11.38 2.66
N GLU A 146 -4.52 -11.44 1.70
CA GLU A 146 -3.09 -11.54 1.98
C GLU A 146 -2.62 -10.32 2.79
N LEU A 147 -2.99 -9.11 2.37
CA LEU A 147 -2.63 -7.89 3.09
C LEU A 147 -3.26 -7.82 4.50
N ILE A 148 -4.53 -8.21 4.64
CA ILE A 148 -5.18 -8.27 5.96
C ILE A 148 -4.46 -9.23 6.90
N ASN A 149 -4.04 -10.40 6.41
CA ASN A 149 -3.31 -11.39 7.22
C ASN A 149 -1.94 -10.85 7.65
N ILE A 150 -1.21 -10.18 6.75
CA ILE A 150 0.08 -9.56 7.06
C ILE A 150 -0.07 -8.43 8.08
N ILE A 151 -1.04 -7.53 7.90
CA ILE A 151 -1.32 -6.45 8.87
C ILE A 151 -1.73 -7.03 10.22
N SER A 152 -2.55 -8.09 10.24
CA SER A 152 -2.93 -8.78 11.48
C SER A 152 -1.72 -9.39 12.18
N LYS A 153 -0.74 -9.90 11.41
CA LYS A 153 0.51 -10.43 11.95
C LYS A 153 1.41 -9.33 12.50
N LEU A 154 1.51 -8.18 11.82
CA LEU A 154 2.22 -7.00 12.31
C LEU A 154 1.63 -6.51 13.64
N VAL A 155 0.30 -6.33 13.71
CA VAL A 155 -0.40 -5.98 14.96
C VAL A 155 -0.17 -7.02 16.06
N LYS A 156 -0.05 -8.31 15.71
CA LYS A 156 0.25 -9.36 16.70
C LYS A 156 1.68 -9.28 17.24
N ILE A 157 2.65 -8.87 16.42
CA ILE A 157 4.03 -8.64 16.86
C ILE A 157 4.06 -7.43 17.79
N ASP A 158 3.43 -6.33 17.39
CA ASP A 158 3.35 -5.08 18.14
C ASP A 158 2.12 -4.99 19.06
N LYS A 159 1.61 -6.13 19.52
CA LYS A 159 0.35 -6.19 20.29
C LYS A 159 0.37 -5.35 21.57
N GLU A 160 1.54 -5.12 22.16
CA GLU A 160 1.70 -4.32 23.38
C GLU A 160 1.57 -2.81 23.11
N TRP A 161 1.63 -2.39 21.83
CA TRP A 161 1.32 -1.03 21.41
C TRP A 161 -0.18 -0.76 21.33
N VAL A 162 -1.03 -1.81 21.24
CA VAL A 162 -2.47 -1.62 21.31
C VAL A 162 -2.85 -1.21 22.74
N PRO A 163 -3.34 0.02 22.98
CA PRO A 163 -3.47 0.57 24.32
C PRO A 163 -4.31 -0.32 25.24
N TYR A 164 -3.89 -0.40 26.51
CA TYR A 164 -4.68 -1.00 27.58
C TYR A 164 -5.72 0.00 28.10
N SER A 165 -6.55 0.52 27.19
CA SER A 165 -7.56 1.54 27.46
C SER A 165 -8.81 1.26 26.64
N SER A 166 -9.98 1.61 27.18
CA SER A 166 -11.26 1.56 26.47
C SER A 166 -11.48 2.74 25.51
N THR A 167 -10.67 3.81 25.63
CA THR A 167 -10.75 5.01 24.78
C THR A 167 -9.64 5.05 23.72
N GLY A 168 -8.53 4.36 23.98
CA GLY A 168 -7.38 4.28 23.09
C GLY A 168 -7.53 3.25 21.95
N SER A 169 -6.83 3.49 20.85
CA SER A 169 -6.77 2.59 19.71
C SER A 169 -5.42 2.70 19.03
N LEU A 170 -4.96 1.62 18.41
CA LEU A 170 -3.78 1.64 17.56
C LEU A 170 -4.18 1.95 16.12
N TYR A 171 -3.60 2.98 15.50
CA TYR A 171 -3.92 3.35 14.12
C TYR A 171 -2.99 2.59 13.16
N LEU A 172 -3.56 2.11 12.06
CA LEU A 172 -2.86 1.36 11.02
C LEU A 172 -2.90 2.18 9.72
N ARG A 173 -1.73 2.44 9.15
CA ARG A 173 -1.54 3.28 7.96
C ARG A 173 -0.92 2.47 6.79
N PRO A 174 -1.70 1.62 6.10
CA PRO A 174 -1.25 1.06 4.83
C PRO A 174 -1.07 2.17 3.80
N THR A 175 0.03 2.16 3.09
CA THR A 175 0.44 3.19 2.13
C THR A 175 1.09 2.52 0.93
N LEU A 176 0.70 2.90 -0.29
CA LEU A 176 1.27 2.39 -1.54
C LEU A 176 1.79 3.57 -2.34
N ILE A 177 3.09 3.55 -2.66
CA ILE A 177 3.79 4.65 -3.31
C ILE A 177 4.52 4.19 -4.58
N GLY A 178 4.65 5.08 -5.57
CA GLY A 178 5.52 4.89 -6.74
C GLY A 178 6.96 5.34 -6.47
N THR A 179 7.89 4.40 -6.55
CA THR A 179 9.28 4.56 -6.08
C THR A 179 10.33 4.72 -7.18
N ASP A 180 9.98 4.61 -8.47
CA ASP A 180 10.94 4.78 -9.58
C ASP A 180 10.37 5.60 -10.75
N VAL A 181 11.28 6.11 -11.59
CA VAL A 181 11.06 6.87 -12.81
C VAL A 181 10.33 6.06 -13.89
N SER A 182 10.45 4.73 -13.86
CA SER A 182 9.89 3.87 -14.89
C SER A 182 8.85 2.85 -14.42
N SER A 183 9.00 2.18 -13.26
CA SER A 183 8.15 0.99 -12.97
C SER A 183 8.26 0.31 -11.58
N PHE A 184 8.57 1.02 -10.50
CA PHE A 184 8.68 0.42 -9.15
C PHE A 184 7.62 0.99 -8.21
N TYR A 185 7.04 0.13 -7.36
CA TYR A 185 6.11 0.54 -6.31
C TYR A 185 6.47 -0.14 -4.99
N LYS A 186 6.14 0.49 -3.87
CA LYS A 186 6.33 -0.06 -2.53
C LYS A 186 5.03 0.07 -1.74
N LEU A 187 4.55 -1.05 -1.21
CA LEU A 187 3.45 -1.12 -0.25
C LEU A 187 4.05 -1.24 1.14
N PHE A 188 3.70 -0.33 2.05
CA PHE A 188 4.13 -0.41 3.45
C PHE A 188 2.98 -0.13 4.40
N THR A 189 3.05 -0.64 5.63
CA THR A 189 2.12 -0.27 6.70
C THR A 189 2.91 0.13 7.92
N ASN A 190 2.71 1.38 8.34
CA ASN A 190 3.15 1.87 9.64
C ASN A 190 2.01 1.79 10.64
N ILE A 191 2.41 1.73 11.91
CA ILE A 191 1.50 1.75 13.05
C ILE A 191 1.74 3.07 13.79
N GLU A 192 0.67 3.82 13.98
CA GLU A 192 0.60 5.18 14.54
C GLU A 192 -0.34 5.26 15.77
#